data_AF-A0A7V9UZH3-F1
#
_entry.id   AF-A0A7V9UZH3-F1
#
_cell.length_a   1.000
_cell.length_b   1.000
_cell.length_c   1.000
_cell.angle_alpha   90.00
_cell.angle_beta   90.00
_cell.angle_gamma   90.00
#
_symmetry.space_group_name_H-M   'P 1'
#
loop_
_entity.id
_entity.type
_entity.pdbx_description
1 polymer ?
#
loop_
_entity_poly.entity_id
_entity_poly.type
_entity_poly.pdbx_seq_one_letter_code
_entity_poly.pdbx_strand_id
1 'polypeptide(L)'
;MPDDAPTRTWAHPQDAAGFARQWVTEIRAARNLGNHVGQQRYLEIRYEDLVANSGQVVRSVCDFASLPFDPSMLEQGDVELAAKPHHRRLLEAPSKRRDWSVEMSAADAESFERAVGPLLAGLGYPLSNRNARRRNRRAAASLAWYRARIAAWKTVAALNQRSPLWRRRHPPLDGL
;
A
#
# COMPACT_ATOMS: atom_id res chain seq x y z
N MET A 1 -2.49 14.29 -6.91
CA MET A 1 -3.89 13.92 -6.63
C MET A 1 -4.73 15.16 -6.84
N PRO A 2 -5.94 15.10 -7.43
CA PRO A 2 -6.81 16.26 -7.55
C PRO A 2 -7.07 16.90 -6.18
N ASP A 3 -7.16 18.23 -6.11
CA ASP A 3 -7.29 18.97 -4.85
C ASP A 3 -8.61 18.71 -4.11
N ASP A 4 -9.62 18.19 -4.81
CA ASP A 4 -10.98 17.92 -4.37
C ASP A 4 -11.23 16.46 -3.96
N ALA A 5 -10.20 15.61 -3.92
CA ALA A 5 -10.39 14.23 -3.53
C ALA A 5 -10.94 14.12 -2.09
N PRO A 6 -12.10 13.46 -1.87
CA PRO A 6 -12.78 13.42 -0.57
C PRO A 6 -11.98 12.71 0.55
N THR A 7 -10.86 12.08 0.20
CA THR A 7 -9.94 11.40 1.12
C THR A 7 -8.70 12.23 1.46
N ARG A 8 -8.54 13.44 0.89
CA ARG A 8 -7.41 14.32 1.22
C ARG A 8 -7.60 14.86 2.64
N THR A 9 -6.83 14.30 3.56
CA THR A 9 -6.76 14.76 4.95
C THR A 9 -5.41 15.41 5.22
N TRP A 10 -5.31 16.20 6.29
CA TRP A 10 -4.03 16.74 6.77
C TRP A 10 -3.02 15.64 7.15
N ALA A 11 -3.50 14.40 7.35
CA ALA A 11 -2.70 13.22 7.63
C ALA A 11 -2.16 12.53 6.36
N HIS A 12 -2.66 12.89 5.18
CA HIS A 12 -2.20 12.30 3.92
C HIS A 12 -0.77 12.75 3.57
N PRO A 13 0.08 11.88 3.03
CA PRO A 13 1.37 12.30 2.46
C PRO A 13 1.23 13.24 1.26
N GLN A 14 2.19 14.15 1.08
CA GLN A 14 2.20 15.08 -0.05
C GLN A 14 3.50 15.03 -0.85
N ASP A 15 4.53 14.36 -0.32
CA ASP A 15 5.86 14.27 -0.88
C ASP A 15 6.38 12.83 -0.86
N ALA A 16 7.45 12.56 -1.62
CA ALA A 16 8.06 11.24 -1.71
C ALA A 16 8.42 10.67 -0.32
N ALA A 17 9.00 11.49 0.56
CA ALA A 17 9.33 11.08 1.93
C ALA A 17 8.09 10.69 2.75
N GLY A 18 6.98 11.40 2.60
CA GLY A 18 5.73 11.10 3.27
C GLY A 18 5.15 9.76 2.81
N PHE A 19 5.12 9.53 1.49
CA PHE A 19 4.67 8.25 0.94
C PHE A 19 5.60 7.11 1.35
N ALA A 20 6.90 7.36 1.42
CA ALA A 20 7.91 6.41 1.91
C ALA A 20 7.62 5.97 3.36
N ARG A 21 7.26 6.92 4.23
CA ARG A 21 6.90 6.66 5.64
C ARG A 21 5.60 5.87 5.78
N GLN A 22 4.61 6.19 4.94
CA GLN A 22 3.37 5.42 4.86
C GLN A 22 3.67 3.98 4.45
N TRP A 23 4.36 3.81 3.33
CA TRP A 23 4.70 2.51 2.76
C TRP A 23 5.48 1.63 3.75
N VAL A 24 6.54 2.15 4.40
CA VAL A 24 7.27 1.40 5.43
C VAL A 24 6.39 1.00 6.61
N THR A 25 5.43 1.85 7.00
CA THR A 25 4.53 1.54 8.11
C THR A 25 3.60 0.39 7.74
N GLU A 26 3.00 0.45 6.56
CA GLU A 26 2.04 -0.53 6.06
C GLU A 26 2.70 -1.89 5.78
N ILE A 27 3.83 -1.91 5.06
CA ILE A 27 4.56 -3.16 4.77
C ILE A 27 5.08 -3.82 6.06
N ARG A 28 5.58 -3.05 7.03
CA ARG A 28 5.98 -3.62 8.33
C ARG A 28 4.78 -4.18 9.09
N ALA A 29 3.62 -3.51 9.04
CA ALA A 29 2.43 -4.01 9.71
C ALA A 29 1.95 -5.33 9.08
N ALA A 30 1.90 -5.41 7.74
CA ALA A 30 1.55 -6.63 7.02
C ALA A 30 2.52 -7.78 7.33
N ARG A 31 3.83 -7.53 7.29
CA ARG A 31 4.84 -8.56 7.62
C ARG A 31 4.82 -8.97 9.09
N ASN A 32 4.56 -8.05 10.01
CA ASN A 32 4.38 -8.39 11.43
C ASN A 32 3.14 -9.27 11.63
N LEU A 33 2.03 -8.98 10.92
CA LEU A 33 0.87 -9.85 10.91
C LEU A 33 1.24 -11.23 10.38
N GLY A 34 1.94 -11.31 9.24
CA GLY A 34 2.41 -12.56 8.67
C GLY A 34 3.29 -13.38 9.60
N ASN A 35 4.22 -12.74 10.31
CA ASN A 35 5.04 -13.39 11.34
C ASN A 35 4.23 -13.89 12.52
N HIS A 36 3.12 -13.22 12.86
CA HIS A 36 2.26 -13.60 13.97
C HIS A 36 1.32 -14.77 13.61
N VAL A 37 0.74 -14.76 12.42
CA VAL A 37 -0.25 -15.78 11.99
C VAL A 37 0.39 -16.98 11.29
N GLY A 38 1.64 -16.84 10.84
CA GLY A 38 2.40 -17.90 10.17
C GLY A 38 2.05 -18.07 8.69
N GLN A 39 2.87 -18.86 7.99
CA GLN A 39 2.81 -19.06 6.54
C GLN A 39 1.56 -19.79 6.06
N GLN A 40 0.81 -20.45 6.97
CA GLN A 40 -0.46 -21.10 6.66
C GLN A 40 -1.62 -20.10 6.57
N ARG A 41 -1.43 -18.87 7.06
CA ARG A 41 -2.48 -17.83 7.16
C ARG A 41 -2.07 -16.50 6.55
N TYR A 42 -0.87 -16.43 6.00
CA TYR A 42 -0.34 -15.26 5.31
C TYR A 42 0.54 -15.69 4.14
N LEU A 43 0.17 -15.23 2.95
CA LEU A 43 0.92 -15.39 1.71
C LEU A 43 1.33 -14.01 1.21
N GLU A 44 2.64 -13.81 1.00
CA GLU A 44 3.19 -12.58 0.42
C GLU A 44 3.70 -12.87 -0.98
N ILE A 45 3.22 -12.09 -1.95
CA ILE A 45 3.54 -12.25 -3.38
C ILE A 45 4.14 -10.94 -3.87
N ARG A 46 5.25 -11.04 -4.61
CA ARG A 46 5.82 -9.89 -5.31
C ARG A 46 5.00 -9.62 -6.56
N TYR A 47 4.63 -8.36 -6.75
CA TYR A 47 3.93 -7.95 -7.97
C TYR A 47 4.76 -8.27 -9.22
N GLU A 48 6.09 -8.17 -9.13
CA GLU A 48 6.99 -8.50 -10.23
C GLU A 48 6.89 -9.98 -10.64
N ASP A 49 6.76 -10.89 -9.67
CA ASP A 49 6.60 -12.32 -9.94
C ASP A 49 5.22 -12.61 -10.55
N LEU A 50 4.18 -11.91 -10.10
CA LEU A 50 2.82 -12.01 -10.68
C LEU A 50 2.81 -11.56 -12.15
N VAL A 51 3.50 -10.46 -12.47
CA VAL A 51 3.62 -9.97 -13.85
C VAL A 51 4.42 -10.94 -14.71
N ALA A 52 5.53 -11.47 -14.18
CA ALA A 52 6.42 -12.33 -14.94
C ALA A 52 5.84 -13.75 -15.15
N ASN A 53 5.12 -14.29 -14.17
CA ASN A 53 4.69 -15.68 -14.13
C ASN A 53 3.28 -15.85 -13.54
N SER A 54 2.30 -15.10 -14.07
CA SER A 54 0.93 -15.04 -13.54
C SER A 54 0.30 -16.41 -13.30
N GLY A 55 0.43 -17.33 -14.25
CA GLY A 55 -0.10 -18.69 -14.14
C GLY A 55 0.42 -19.46 -12.93
N GLN A 56 1.72 -19.39 -12.65
CA GLN A 56 2.32 -20.07 -11.50
C GLN A 56 1.91 -19.41 -10.18
N VAL A 57 1.89 -18.07 -10.16
CA VAL A 57 1.55 -17.30 -8.96
C VAL A 57 0.08 -17.52 -8.58
N VAL A 58 -0.85 -17.46 -9.55
CA VAL A 58 -2.28 -17.69 -9.30
C VAL A 58 -2.53 -19.12 -8.81
N ARG A 59 -1.85 -20.12 -9.39
CA ARG A 59 -1.91 -21.50 -8.86
C ARG A 59 -1.46 -21.59 -7.40
N SER A 60 -0.36 -20.92 -7.06
CA SER A 60 0.15 -20.89 -5.68
C SER A 60 -0.84 -20.20 -4.71
N VAL A 61 -1.57 -19.19 -5.19
CA VAL A 61 -2.66 -18.55 -4.43
C VAL A 61 -3.83 -19.51 -4.22
N CYS A 62 -4.25 -20.23 -5.27
CA CYS A 62 -5.30 -21.24 -5.18
C CYS A 62 -4.94 -22.34 -4.19
N ASP A 63 -3.71 -22.88 -4.27
CA ASP A 63 -3.20 -23.90 -3.36
C ASP A 63 -3.23 -23.41 -1.90
N PHE A 64 -2.74 -22.19 -1.66
CA PHE A 64 -2.78 -21.56 -0.33
C PHE A 64 -4.20 -21.36 0.18
N ALA A 65 -5.13 -20.94 -0.69
CA ALA A 65 -6.53 -20.71 -0.34
C ALA A 65 -7.38 -22.00 -0.31
N SER A 66 -6.80 -23.16 -0.66
CA SER A 66 -7.51 -24.43 -0.87
C SER A 66 -8.66 -24.30 -1.89
N LEU A 67 -8.41 -23.58 -2.98
CA LEU A 67 -9.34 -23.39 -4.09
C LEU A 67 -8.88 -24.20 -5.32
N PRO A 68 -9.78 -24.77 -6.12
CA PRO A 68 -9.42 -25.33 -7.40
C PRO A 68 -8.92 -24.22 -8.34
N PHE A 69 -7.84 -24.48 -9.06
CA PHE A 69 -7.40 -23.59 -10.13
C PHE A 69 -8.31 -23.74 -11.36
N ASP A 70 -8.77 -22.62 -11.91
CA ASP A 70 -9.45 -22.55 -13.20
C ASP A 70 -8.64 -21.66 -14.17
N PRO A 71 -8.37 -22.09 -15.41
CA PRO A 71 -7.66 -21.29 -16.40
C PRO A 71 -8.26 -19.89 -16.63
N SER A 72 -9.58 -19.74 -16.51
CA SER A 72 -10.28 -18.44 -16.64
C SER A 72 -9.87 -17.43 -15.56
N MET A 73 -9.28 -17.87 -14.44
CA MET A 73 -8.72 -16.95 -13.42
C MET A 73 -7.55 -16.11 -13.94
N LEU A 74 -6.96 -16.48 -15.07
CA LEU A 74 -5.92 -15.70 -15.76
C LEU A 74 -6.49 -14.68 -16.75
N GLU A 75 -7.78 -14.80 -17.07
CA GLU A 75 -8.48 -13.89 -17.96
C GLU A 75 -8.91 -12.63 -17.22
N GLN A 76 -9.18 -11.56 -17.97
CA GLN A 76 -9.64 -10.31 -17.38
C GLN A 76 -11.13 -10.43 -17.06
N GLY A 77 -11.47 -10.41 -15.77
CA GLY A 77 -12.85 -10.45 -15.32
C GLY A 77 -13.53 -9.08 -15.43
N ASP A 78 -14.85 -9.10 -15.60
CA ASP A 78 -15.66 -7.92 -15.35
C ASP A 78 -15.76 -7.71 -13.83
N VAL A 79 -15.03 -6.71 -13.34
CA VAL A 79 -15.03 -6.37 -11.92
C VAL A 79 -15.72 -5.02 -11.75
N GLU A 80 -16.78 -4.98 -10.96
CA GLU A 80 -17.52 -3.75 -10.61
C GLU A 80 -16.56 -2.64 -10.13
N LEU A 81 -15.48 -3.04 -9.45
CA LEU A 81 -14.47 -2.14 -8.94
C LEU A 81 -13.75 -1.34 -10.04
N ALA A 82 -13.68 -1.86 -11.27
CA ALA A 82 -13.11 -1.17 -12.44
C ALA A 82 -13.94 0.02 -12.93
N ALA A 83 -15.21 0.14 -12.51
CA ALA A 83 -16.02 1.32 -12.79
C ALA A 83 -15.43 2.59 -12.16
N LYS A 84 -14.58 2.45 -11.13
CA LYS A 84 -13.87 3.58 -10.52
C LYS A 84 -12.71 4.01 -11.42
N PRO A 85 -12.56 5.31 -11.77
CA PRO A 85 -11.52 5.77 -12.70
C PRO A 85 -10.09 5.35 -12.33
N HIS A 86 -9.77 5.28 -11.03
CA HIS A 86 -8.46 4.89 -10.52
C HIS A 86 -8.22 3.36 -10.51
N HIS A 87 -9.24 2.55 -10.80
CA HIS A 87 -9.17 1.08 -10.86
C HIS A 87 -9.48 0.52 -12.25
N ARG A 88 -9.68 1.35 -13.27
CA ARG A 88 -9.97 0.93 -14.65
C ARG A 88 -8.99 -0.12 -15.20
N ARG A 89 -7.74 -0.09 -14.71
CA ARG A 89 -6.66 -1.00 -15.10
C ARG A 89 -6.84 -2.45 -14.63
N LEU A 90 -7.83 -2.73 -13.78
CA LEU A 90 -8.19 -4.10 -13.42
C LEU A 90 -8.76 -4.90 -14.59
N LEU A 91 -9.17 -4.23 -15.67
CA LEU A 91 -9.63 -4.85 -16.91
C LEU A 91 -8.47 -5.21 -17.86
N GLU A 92 -7.23 -4.94 -17.46
CA GLU A 92 -6.05 -5.16 -18.27
C GLU A 92 -5.09 -6.14 -17.57
N ALA A 93 -4.42 -6.98 -18.37
CA ALA A 93 -3.45 -7.92 -17.83
C ALA A 93 -2.35 -7.21 -17.00
N PRO A 94 -1.90 -7.85 -15.89
CA PRO A 94 -0.80 -7.33 -15.08
C PRO A 94 0.44 -7.11 -15.94
N SER A 95 1.02 -5.92 -15.85
CA SER A 95 2.22 -5.58 -16.61
C SER A 95 3.06 -4.54 -15.87
N LYS A 96 4.35 -4.49 -16.24
CA LYS A 96 5.28 -3.45 -15.77
C LYS A 96 5.03 -2.17 -16.58
N ARG A 97 4.12 -1.33 -16.09
CA ARG A 97 3.70 -0.09 -16.79
C ARG A 97 4.45 1.16 -16.39
N ARG A 98 5.07 1.15 -15.22
CA ARG A 98 5.88 2.25 -14.74
C ARG A 98 7.23 1.73 -14.31
N ASP A 99 8.25 2.51 -14.59
CA ASP A 99 9.58 2.29 -14.08
C ASP A 99 10.02 3.50 -13.26
N TRP A 100 9.75 3.43 -11.95
CA TRP A 100 10.10 4.50 -11.02
C TRP A 100 11.59 4.82 -11.02
N SER A 101 12.46 3.88 -11.40
CA SER A 101 13.91 4.10 -11.41
C SER A 101 14.34 5.08 -12.50
N VAL A 102 13.50 5.29 -13.51
CA VAL A 102 13.71 6.23 -14.62
C VAL A 102 12.75 7.42 -14.53
N GLU A 103 11.52 7.19 -14.08
CA GLU A 103 10.48 8.22 -14.00
C GLU A 103 10.61 9.16 -12.79
N MET A 104 11.20 8.70 -11.69
CA MET A 104 11.30 9.49 -10.46
C MET A 104 12.56 10.36 -10.47
N SER A 105 12.45 11.61 -10.02
CA SER A 105 13.62 12.48 -9.88
C SER A 105 14.63 11.89 -8.91
N ALA A 106 15.93 12.14 -9.12
CA ALA A 106 16.97 11.67 -8.21
C ALA A 106 16.76 12.16 -6.77
N ALA A 107 16.26 13.39 -6.59
CA ALA A 107 15.97 13.97 -5.29
C ALA A 107 14.82 13.24 -4.58
N ASP A 108 13.74 12.91 -5.29
CA ASP A 108 12.62 12.15 -4.74
C ASP A 108 13.02 10.70 -4.43
N ALA A 109 13.79 10.07 -5.32
CA ALA A 109 14.33 8.74 -5.11
C ALA A 109 15.19 8.67 -3.85
N GLU A 110 16.12 9.62 -3.69
CA GLU A 110 16.96 9.70 -2.49
C GLU A 110 16.13 9.96 -1.23
N SER A 111 15.14 10.86 -1.33
CA SER A 111 14.24 11.19 -0.23
C SER A 111 13.41 10.00 0.22
N PHE A 112 12.91 9.21 -0.73
CA PHE A 112 12.19 7.97 -0.49
C PHE A 112 13.10 6.91 0.14
N GLU A 113 14.23 6.59 -0.50
CA GLU A 113 15.20 5.59 -0.04
C GLU A 113 15.74 5.88 1.36
N ARG A 114 15.92 7.15 1.73
CA ARG A 114 16.37 7.54 3.06
C ARG A 114 15.45 7.04 4.18
N ALA A 115 14.14 6.95 3.91
CA ALA A 115 13.16 6.46 4.87
C ALA A 115 13.03 4.92 4.86
N VAL A 116 13.26 4.29 3.72
CA VAL A 116 12.84 2.89 3.47
C VAL A 116 13.97 1.94 3.12
N GLY A 117 15.19 2.43 2.90
CA GLY A 117 16.30 1.70 2.33
C GLY A 117 16.63 0.36 3.00
N PRO A 118 16.63 0.25 4.35
CA PRO A 118 16.81 -1.04 5.00
C PRO A 118 15.72 -2.07 4.67
N LEU A 119 14.46 -1.61 4.50
CA LEU A 119 13.33 -2.47 4.16
C LEU A 119 13.38 -2.89 2.69
N LEU A 120 13.65 -1.96 1.76
CA LEU A 120 13.83 -2.29 0.35
C LEU A 120 14.95 -3.32 0.15
N ALA A 121 16.11 -3.10 0.79
CA ALA A 121 17.21 -4.06 0.73
C ALA A 121 16.83 -5.43 1.30
N GLY A 122 16.07 -5.48 2.40
CA GLY A 122 15.58 -6.73 2.99
C GLY A 122 14.49 -7.43 2.18
N LEU A 123 13.85 -6.72 1.25
CA LEU A 123 12.89 -7.25 0.27
C LEU A 123 13.56 -7.61 -1.07
N GLY A 124 14.86 -7.36 -1.22
CA GLY A 124 15.60 -7.61 -2.46
C GLY A 124 15.42 -6.55 -3.54
N TYR A 125 14.85 -5.38 -3.21
CA TYR A 125 14.78 -4.25 -4.14
C TYR A 125 16.11 -3.50 -4.20
N PRO A 126 16.57 -3.11 -5.41
CA PRO A 126 17.80 -2.33 -5.58
C PRO A 126 17.65 -0.94 -4.94
N LEU A 127 18.80 -0.39 -4.51
CA LEU A 127 18.92 0.98 -4.01
C LEU A 127 19.80 1.79 -4.96
N SER A 128 19.36 2.98 -5.31
CA SER A 128 20.12 3.95 -6.09
C SER A 128 21.35 4.42 -5.30
N ASN A 129 21.21 4.57 -3.98
CA ASN A 129 22.32 4.87 -3.08
C ASN A 129 22.52 3.74 -2.06
N ARG A 130 23.65 3.02 -2.15
CA ARG A 130 24.00 1.94 -1.21
C ARG A 130 24.04 2.39 0.25
N ASN A 131 24.34 3.67 0.52
CA ASN A 131 24.33 4.20 1.88
C ASN A 131 22.92 4.26 2.50
N ALA A 132 21.86 4.28 1.69
CA ALA A 132 20.48 4.23 2.16
C ALA A 132 20.13 2.92 2.87
N ARG A 133 20.93 1.86 2.68
CA ARG A 133 20.79 0.60 3.44
C ARG A 133 21.04 0.79 4.94
N ARG A 134 21.82 1.80 5.34
CA ARG A 134 22.17 2.03 6.75
C ARG A 134 21.00 2.64 7.51
N ARG A 135 20.79 2.21 8.77
CA ARG A 135 19.79 2.82 9.66
C ARG A 135 20.13 4.30 9.88
N ASN A 136 19.15 5.17 9.68
CA ASN A 136 19.27 6.61 9.86
C ASN A 136 18.38 7.06 11.02
N ARG A 137 18.96 7.68 12.06
CA ARG A 137 18.21 8.18 13.23
C ARG A 137 17.16 9.22 12.84
N ARG A 138 17.44 10.09 11.86
CA ARG A 138 16.49 11.08 11.37
C ARG A 138 15.29 10.42 10.68
N ALA A 139 15.55 9.35 9.92
CA ALA A 139 14.48 8.55 9.31
C ALA A 139 13.64 7.81 10.36
N ALA A 140 14.27 7.30 11.42
CA ALA A 140 13.54 6.68 12.54
C ALA A 140 12.64 7.69 13.26
N ALA A 141 13.16 8.89 13.55
CA ALA A 141 12.39 9.97 14.15
C ALA A 141 11.24 10.44 13.25
N SER A 142 11.47 10.59 11.94
CA SER A 142 10.42 11.01 11.00
C SER A 142 9.31 9.96 10.84
N LEU A 143 9.66 8.67 10.96
CA LEU A 143 8.69 7.58 10.98
C LEU A 143 7.88 7.56 12.29
N ALA A 144 8.52 7.81 13.44
CA ALA A 144 7.84 7.93 14.72
C ALA A 144 6.84 9.10 14.71
N TRP A 145 7.27 10.26 14.19
CA TRP A 145 6.40 11.41 13.99
C TRP A 145 5.22 11.09 13.06
N TYR A 146 5.48 10.42 11.94
CA TYR A 146 4.41 10.01 11.02
C TYR A 146 3.38 9.12 11.72
N ARG A 147 3.83 8.12 12.49
CA ARG A 147 2.93 7.24 13.26
C ARG A 147 2.10 8.00 14.30
N ALA A 148 2.73 8.91 15.04
CA ALA A 148 2.03 9.77 16.00
C ALA A 148 0.97 10.63 15.30
N ARG A 149 1.32 11.22 14.14
CA ARG A 149 0.40 12.02 13.32
C ARG A 149 -0.81 11.21 12.84
N ILE A 150 -0.58 9.99 12.33
CA ILE A 150 -1.68 9.10 11.91
C ILE A 150 -2.54 8.67 13.10
N ALA A 151 -1.93 8.37 14.25
CA ALA A 151 -2.68 8.01 15.47
C ALA A 151 -3.55 9.17 15.97
N ALA A 152 -3.02 10.39 15.96
CA ALA A 152 -3.77 11.60 16.28
C ALA A 152 -4.95 11.78 15.31
N TRP A 153 -4.73 11.62 14.01
CA TRP A 153 -5.80 11.69 13.01
C TRP A 153 -6.89 10.64 13.23
N LYS A 154 -6.51 9.37 13.46
CA LYS A 154 -7.48 8.29 13.76
C LYS A 154 -8.31 8.61 15.01
N THR A 155 -7.68 9.20 16.03
CA THR A 155 -8.36 9.61 17.27
C THR A 155 -9.36 10.72 17.01
N VAL A 156 -8.94 11.78 16.30
CA VAL A 156 -9.82 12.90 15.91
C VAL A 156 -10.98 12.40 15.04
N ALA A 157 -10.70 11.53 14.06
CA ALA A 157 -11.73 10.94 13.20
C ALA A 157 -12.76 10.12 14.00
N ALA A 158 -12.31 9.29 14.93
CA ALA A 158 -13.19 8.51 15.80
C ALA A 158 -14.05 9.39 16.72
N LEU A 159 -13.47 10.45 17.29
CA LEU A 159 -14.21 11.44 18.08
C LEU A 159 -15.23 12.20 17.24
N ASN A 160 -14.85 12.62 16.03
CA ASN A 160 -15.74 13.32 15.10
C ASN A 160 -16.93 12.43 14.71
N GLN A 161 -16.69 11.16 14.37
CA GLN A 161 -17.75 10.20 14.03
C GLN A 161 -18.74 9.94 15.18
N ARG A 162 -18.28 10.09 16.43
CA ARG A 162 -19.13 9.98 17.64
C ARG A 162 -19.82 11.28 18.02
N SER A 163 -19.51 12.39 17.34
CA SER A 163 -20.04 13.70 17.68
C SER A 163 -21.49 13.88 17.23
N PRO A 164 -22.28 14.73 17.91
CA PRO A 164 -23.62 15.11 17.44
C PRO A 164 -23.62 15.74 16.05
N LEU A 165 -22.54 16.44 15.67
CA LEU A 165 -22.39 17.08 14.36
C LEU A 165 -22.32 16.06 13.22
N TRP A 166 -21.63 14.94 13.45
CA TRP A 166 -21.57 13.84 12.47
C TRP A 166 -22.93 13.17 12.27
N ARG A 167 -23.67 12.88 13.36
CA ARG A 167 -25.03 12.32 13.30
C ARG A 167 -26.02 13.22 12.56
N ARG A 168 -25.89 14.55 12.71
CA ARG A 168 -26.72 15.52 11.99
C ARG A 168 -26.41 15.54 10.49
N ARG A 169 -25.16 15.32 10.10
CA ARG A 169 -24.70 15.34 8.69
C ARG A 169 -24.87 13.99 7.99
N HIS A 170 -24.90 12.91 8.75
CA HIS A 170 -25.10 11.54 8.30
C HIS A 170 -26.22 10.91 9.13
N PRO A 171 -27.49 11.30 8.89
CA PRO A 171 -28.62 10.64 9.53
C PRO A 171 -28.58 9.13 9.22
N PRO A 172 -29.03 8.27 10.16
CA PRO A 172 -29.17 6.84 9.89
C PRO A 172 -30.00 6.64 8.62
N LEU A 173 -29.64 5.65 7.79
CA LEU A 173 -30.54 5.18 6.75
C LEU A 173 -31.68 4.45 7.45
N ASP A 174 -32.77 5.16 7.72
CA ASP A 174 -34.00 4.54 8.21
C ASP A 174 -34.62 3.72 7.06
N GLY A 175 -34.65 2.39 7.22
CA GLY A 175 -35.42 1.48 6.37
C GLY A 175 -34.72 0.94 5.12
N LEU A 176 -34.14 -0.25 5.24
CA LEU A 176 -34.13 -1.32 4.23
C LEU A 176 -34.44 -2.64 4.93
#